data_AF-A0A2M7X831-F1
#
_entry.id   AF-A0A2M7X831-F1
#
_cell.length_a   1.000
_cell.length_b   1.000
_cell.length_c   1.000
_cell.angle_alpha   90.00
_cell.angle_beta   90.00
_cell.angle_gamma   90.00
#
_symmetry.space_group_name_H-M   'P 1'
#
loop_
_entity.id
_entity.type
_entity.pdbx_description
1 polymer ?
#
loop_
_entity_poly.entity_id
_entity_poly.type
_entity_poly.pdbx_seq_one_letter_code
_entity_poly.pdbx_strand_id
1 'polypeptide(L)' 'MTTRFEKHYKDVVVAKLTERFGYKNPMQVPRFTKVTLNMGVGEAAANKKVLEHAIDDMTKIAGQKAI' A
#
# COMPACT_ATOMS: atom_id res chain seq x y z
N MET A 1 -1.94 -10.95 -14.70
CA MET A 1 -0.56 -10.74 -14.22
C MET A 1 -0.58 -10.76 -12.70
N THR A 2 0.15 -11.67 -12.07
CA THR A 2 0.31 -11.71 -10.60
C THR A 2 1.62 -11.01 -10.24
N THR A 3 1.58 -10.04 -9.32
CA THR A 3 2.79 -9.29 -8.94
C THR A 3 3.72 -10.12 -8.05
N ARG A 4 5.02 -9.79 -8.01
CA ARG A 4 6.02 -10.49 -7.19
C ARG A 4 5.60 -10.61 -5.72
N PHE A 5 5.08 -9.52 -5.14
CA PHE A 5 4.68 -9.48 -3.74
C PHE A 5 3.39 -10.22 -3.47
N GLU A 6 2.43 -10.21 -4.40
CA GLU A 6 1.22 -11.01 -4.28
C GLU A 6 1.54 -12.52 -4.27
N LYS A 7 2.45 -12.95 -5.15
CA LYS A 7 2.92 -14.34 -5.18
C LYS A 7 3.63 -14.72 -3.87
N HIS A 8 4.54 -13.87 -3.40
CA HIS A 8 5.23 -14.10 -2.13
C HIS A 8 4.26 -14.20 -0.94
N TYR A 9 3.23 -13.35 -0.90
CA TYR A 9 2.22 -13.39 0.15
C TYR A 9 1.47 -14.73 0.13
N LYS A 10 0.99 -15.17 -1.04
CA LYS A 10 0.23 -16.42 -1.19
C LYS A 10 1.06 -17.67 -0.88
N ASP A 11 2.28 -17.74 -1.41
CA ASP A 11 3.07 -18.98 -1.39
C ASP A 11 3.87 -19.12 -0.08
N VAL A 12 4.34 -18.00 0.50
CA VAL A 12 5.27 -18.03 1.63
C VAL A 12 4.62 -17.49 2.90
N VAL A 13 4.00 -16.31 2.84
CA VAL A 13 3.51 -15.62 4.05
C VAL A 13 2.30 -16.34 4.64
N VAL A 14 1.34 -16.77 3.81
CA VAL A 14 0.14 -17.50 4.26
C VAL A 14 0.52 -18.79 4.98
N ALA A 15 1.43 -19.60 4.42
CA ALA A 15 1.88 -20.84 5.04
C ALA A 15 2.50 -20.59 6.42
N LYS A 16 3.43 -19.63 6.52
CA LYS A 16 4.08 -19.26 7.78
C LYS A 16 3.11 -18.74 8.83
N LEU A 17 2.11 -17.95 8.44
CA LEU A 17 1.10 -17.42 9.36
C LEU A 17 0.15 -18.53 9.85
N THR A 18 -0.27 -19.43 8.97
CA THR A 18 -1.12 -20.57 9.34
C THR A 18 -0.42 -21.51 10.31
N GLU A 19 0.85 -21.83 10.07
CA GLU A 19 1.65 -22.66 10.97
C GLU A 19 1.85 -21.97 12.33
N ARG A 20 2.23 -20.69 12.32
CA ARG A 20 2.53 -19.94 13.55
C ARG A 20 1.30 -19.70 14.44
N PHE A 21 0.13 -19.48 13.84
CA PHE A 21 -1.07 -19.06 14.57
C PHE A 21 -2.21 -20.10 14.55
N GLY A 22 -2.02 -21.23 13.88
CA GLY A 22 -2.97 -22.35 13.89
C GLY A 22 -4.33 -22.06 13.26
N TYR A 23 -4.38 -21.20 12.23
CA TYR A 23 -5.63 -20.86 11.55
C TYR A 23 -6.29 -22.12 10.95
N LYS A 24 -7.58 -22.33 11.27
CA LYS A 24 -8.34 -23.50 10.79
C LYS A 24 -9.01 -23.25 9.45
N ASN A 25 -9.21 -21.99 9.11
CA ASN A 25 -9.83 -21.56 7.86
C ASN A 25 -8.86 -20.64 7.11
N PRO A 26 -8.55 -20.90 5.82
CA PRO A 26 -7.69 -20.03 5.01
C PRO A 26 -8.12 -18.56 4.99
N MET A 27 -9.42 -18.28 5.14
CA MET A 27 -9.97 -16.92 5.17
C MET A 27 -9.67 -16.16 6.47
N GLN A 28 -9.17 -16.84 7.52
CA GLN A 28 -8.73 -16.20 8.76
C GLN A 28 -7.33 -15.59 8.66
N VAL A 29 -6.55 -15.98 7.65
CA VAL A 29 -5.19 -15.46 7.48
C VAL A 29 -5.27 -13.95 7.16
N PRO A 30 -4.59 -13.07 7.93
CA PRO A 30 -4.67 -11.63 7.74
C PRO A 30 -4.27 -11.17 6.34
N ARG A 31 -5.08 -10.32 5.71
CA ARG A 31 -4.89 -9.80 4.35
C ARG A 31 -4.69 -8.29 4.35
N PHE A 32 -3.98 -7.76 3.36
CA PHE A 32 -3.93 -6.33 3.09
C PHE A 32 -5.26 -5.86 2.50
N THR A 33 -5.85 -4.82 3.10
CA THR A 33 -7.12 -4.23 2.64
C THR A 33 -6.91 -2.98 1.81
N LYS A 34 -6.07 -2.06 2.29
CA LYS A 34 -5.67 -0.84 1.57
C LYS A 34 -4.31 -0.35 2.06
N VAL A 35 -3.61 0.37 1.19
CA VAL A 35 -2.42 1.15 1.55
C VAL A 35 -2.74 2.61 1.23
N THR A 36 -2.72 3.47 2.24
CA THR A 36 -2.97 4.91 2.09
C THR A 36 -1.65 5.66 2.12
N LEU A 37 -1.37 6.44 1.07
CA LEU A 37 -0.23 7.33 1.01
C LEU A 37 -0.69 8.73 1.42
N ASN A 38 0.09 9.38 2.28
CA ASN A 38 -0.16 10.75 2.72
C ASN A 38 1.17 11.51 2.67
N MET A 39 1.15 12.72 2.13
CA MET A 39 2.26 13.64 2.18
C MET A 39 1.83 14.95 2.84
N GLY A 40 2.42 15.22 4.00
CA GLY A 40 2.26 16.50 4.68
C GLY A 40 3.09 17.57 3.98
N VAL A 41 2.43 18.52 3.33
CA VAL A 41 3.07 19.67 2.65
C VAL A 41 3.23 20.90 3.53
N GLY A 42 2.75 20.87 4.78
CA GLY A 42 3.04 21.86 5.83
C GLY A 42 2.82 23.33 5.42
N GLU A 43 3.72 24.20 5.86
CA GLU A 43 3.71 25.64 5.53
C GLU A 43 3.83 25.91 4.02
N ALA A 44 4.40 24.96 3.26
CA ALA A 44 4.53 25.06 1.81
C ALA A 44 3.19 24.84 1.07
N ALA A 45 2.13 24.38 1.76
CA ALA A 45 0.78 24.29 1.21
C ALA A 45 0.22 25.66 0.77
N ALA A 46 0.68 26.74 1.39
CA ALA A 46 0.29 28.10 1.01
C ALA A 46 0.81 28.48 -0.40
N ASN A 47 1.89 27.83 -0.86
CA ASN A 47 2.40 28.01 -2.21
C ASN A 47 1.79 26.98 -3.16
N LYS A 48 0.84 27.44 -3.99
CA LYS A 48 0.11 26.62 -4.96
C LYS A 48 1.03 25.76 -5.85
N LYS A 49 2.19 26.28 -6.26
CA LYS A 49 3.14 25.52 -7.10
C LYS A 49 3.72 24.31 -6.37
N VAL A 50 4.03 24.45 -5.08
CA VAL A 50 4.59 23.35 -4.29
C VAL A 50 3.54 22.25 -4.11
N LEU A 51 2.29 22.62 -3.88
CA LEU A 51 1.18 21.67 -3.82
C LEU A 51 0.98 20.93 -5.15
N GLU A 52 1.04 21.64 -6.29
CA GLU A 52 0.94 21.04 -7.63
C GLU A 52 2.08 20.04 -7.90
N HIS A 53 3.32 20.41 -7.58
CA HIS A 53 4.47 19.51 -7.71
C HIS A 53 4.34 18.26 -6.82
N ALA A 54 3.89 18.45 -5.58
CA ALA A 54 3.62 17.38 -4.65
C ALA A 54 2.57 16.37 -5.18
N ILE A 55 1.47 16.89 -5.74
CA ILE A 55 0.42 16.06 -6.34
C ILE A 55 0.96 15.30 -7.56
N ASP A 56 1.72 15.97 -8.42
CA ASP A 56 2.30 15.36 -9.63
C ASP A 56 3.28 14.24 -9.29
N ASP A 57 4.17 14.45 -8.32
CA ASP A 57 5.15 13.44 -7.92
C ASP A 57 4.47 12.26 -7.25
N MET A 58 3.51 12.50 -6.36
CA MET A 58 2.74 11.42 -5.73
C MET A 58 1.93 10.64 -6.76
N THR A 59 1.38 11.32 -7.76
CA THR A 59 0.64 10.68 -8.86
C THR A 59 1.55 9.79 -9.71
N LYS A 60 2.76 10.26 -10.03
CA LYS A 60 3.77 9.46 -10.76
C LYS A 60 4.22 8.23 -9.97
N ILE A 61 4.41 8.37 -8.65
CA ILE A 61 4.84 7.27 -7.78
C ILE A 61 3.73 6.24 -7.58
N ALA A 62 2.52 6.69 -7.25
CA ALA A 62 1.40 5.81 -6.92
C ALA A 62 0.69 5.26 -8.16
N GLY A 63 0.86 5.87 -9.33
CA GLY A 63 0.11 5.54 -10.55
C GLY A 63 -1.37 5.91 -10.46
N GLN A 64 -1.77 6.69 -9.46
CA GLN A 64 -3.13 7.14 -9.21
C GLN A 64 -3.08 8.62 -8.82
N LYS A 65 -4.04 9.41 -9.32
CA LYS A 65 -4.16 10.83 -8.97
C LYS A 65 -4.31 10.98 -7.45
N ALA A 66 -3.40 11.74 -6.84
CA ALA A 66 -3.49 12.10 -5.42
C ALA A 66 -4.70 12.99 -5.14
N ILE A 67 -5.39 12.76 -4.02
CA ILE A 67 -6.63 13.43 -3.57
C ILE A 67 -6.43 13.94 -2.15
#